data_AF-D7CVU6-F1
#
_entry.id   AF-D7CVU6-F1
#
_cell.length_a   1.000
_cell.length_b   1.000
_cell.length_c   1.000
_cell.angle_alpha   90.00
_cell.angle_beta   90.00
_cell.angle_gamma   90.00
#
_symmetry.space_group_name_H-M   'P 1'
#
loop_
_entity.id
_entity.type
_entity.pdbx_description
1 polymer ?
#
loop_
_entity_poly.entity_id
_entity_poly.type
_entity_poly.pdbx_seq_one_letter_code
_entity_poly.pdbx_strand_id
1 'polypeptide(L)'
;MTHPARLVGSLLALAALSFGSALAPRGAGALGEALYGRRCAVCHGPTGLGLEEARLAFPESHRRCTQCHKSGGYKRLTYPINDRHMFDVGRAPPLRGPGALEALRDPAALRAYIQAAMPRHAPGTLSAAEADALATFLEGLRP
;
A
#
# COMPACT_ATOMS: atom_id res chain seq x y z
N MET A 1 -8.95 18.83 -71.54
CA MET A 1 -8.30 19.81 -70.64
C MET A 1 -9.43 20.73 -70.19
N THR A 2 -9.96 20.78 -68.96
CA THR A 2 -9.43 20.64 -67.59
C THR A 2 -10.62 20.45 -66.62
N HIS A 3 -10.45 19.66 -65.55
CA HIS A 3 -11.42 19.44 -64.46
C HIS A 3 -11.53 20.65 -63.51
N PRO A 4 -12.71 20.96 -62.92
CA PRO A 4 -12.79 21.82 -61.75
C PRO A 4 -12.49 21.05 -60.46
N ALA A 5 -11.61 21.62 -59.64
CA ALA A 5 -11.11 21.07 -58.39
C ALA A 5 -12.15 21.10 -57.27
N ARG A 6 -12.23 20.00 -56.50
CA ARG A 6 -13.02 19.88 -55.27
C ARG A 6 -12.20 20.44 -54.09
N LEU A 7 -12.71 21.47 -53.43
CA LEU A 7 -12.21 21.95 -52.15
C LEU A 7 -12.69 21.01 -51.03
N VAL A 8 -11.74 20.33 -50.41
CA VAL A 8 -11.94 19.48 -49.23
C VAL A 8 -11.96 20.38 -47.99
N GLY A 9 -13.09 20.43 -47.28
CA GLY A 9 -13.22 21.14 -46.01
C GLY A 9 -12.58 20.36 -44.87
N SER A 10 -11.60 20.96 -44.20
CA SER A 10 -11.01 20.44 -42.96
C SER A 10 -11.94 20.70 -41.78
N LEU A 11 -12.56 19.64 -41.25
CA LEU A 11 -13.21 19.64 -39.95
C LEU A 11 -12.13 19.45 -38.86
N LEU A 12 -11.79 20.53 -38.16
CA LEU A 12 -11.07 20.44 -36.88
C LEU A 12 -12.03 19.88 -35.82
N ALA A 13 -11.86 18.61 -35.46
CA ALA A 13 -12.49 18.02 -34.29
C ALA A 13 -11.76 18.51 -33.03
N LEU A 14 -12.40 19.37 -32.24
CA LEU A 14 -11.95 19.66 -30.88
C LEU A 14 -12.14 18.42 -30.01
N ALA A 15 -11.04 17.75 -29.67
CA ALA A 15 -11.02 16.73 -28.64
C ALA A 15 -11.20 17.40 -27.27
N ALA A 16 -12.41 17.30 -26.71
CA ALA A 16 -12.66 17.65 -25.32
C ALA A 16 -11.98 16.60 -24.41
N LEU A 17 -10.84 16.97 -23.81
CA LEU A 17 -10.25 16.18 -22.72
C LEU A 17 -11.14 16.32 -21.49
N SER A 18 -12.01 15.33 -21.27
CA SER A 18 -12.71 15.14 -20.01
C SER A 18 -11.69 14.71 -18.95
N PHE A 19 -11.22 15.65 -18.14
CA PHE A 19 -10.56 15.33 -16.88
C PHE A 19 -11.62 14.77 -15.93
N GLY A 20 -11.75 13.45 -15.90
CA GLY A 20 -12.48 12.76 -14.86
C GLY A 20 -11.76 12.97 -13.54
N SER A 21 -12.20 13.93 -12.72
CA SER A 21 -11.88 13.92 -11.30
C SER A 21 -12.45 12.65 -10.70
N ALA A 22 -11.61 11.64 -10.55
CA ALA A 22 -11.91 10.45 -9.78
C ALA A 22 -12.04 10.87 -8.31
N LEU A 23 -13.23 11.31 -7.93
CA LEU A 23 -13.59 11.37 -6.52
C LEU A 23 -13.60 9.91 -6.07
N ALA A 24 -12.55 9.51 -5.35
CA ALA A 24 -12.47 8.16 -4.78
C ALA A 24 -13.81 7.86 -4.08
N PRO A 25 -14.47 6.73 -4.36
CA PRO A 25 -15.77 6.44 -3.77
C PRO A 25 -15.64 6.54 -2.25
N ARG A 26 -16.61 7.17 -1.56
CA ARG A 26 -16.57 7.40 -0.10
C ARG A 26 -16.27 6.14 0.73
N GLY A 27 -16.52 4.95 0.18
CA GLY A 27 -16.18 3.66 0.79
C GLY A 27 -14.73 3.19 0.63
N ALA A 28 -13.95 3.74 -0.31
CA ALA A 28 -12.57 3.32 -0.58
C ALA A 28 -11.65 3.60 0.62
N GLY A 29 -11.79 4.77 1.26
CA GLY A 29 -11.03 5.10 2.46
C GLY A 29 -11.34 4.16 3.63
N ALA A 30 -12.63 3.92 3.90
CA ALA A 30 -13.07 3.02 4.98
C ALA A 30 -12.66 1.56 4.71
N LEU A 31 -12.75 1.10 3.46
CA LEU A 31 -12.25 -0.22 3.06
C LEU A 31 -10.73 -0.30 3.25
N GLY A 32 -10.00 0.74 2.84
CA GLY A 32 -8.55 0.85 3.00
C GLY A 32 -8.12 0.78 4.45
N GLU A 33 -8.77 1.53 5.34
CA GLU A 33 -8.54 1.49 6.79
C GLU A 33 -8.79 0.07 7.36
N ALA A 34 -9.91 -0.54 6.99
CA ALA A 34 -10.25 -1.89 7.47
C ALA A 34 -9.25 -2.95 6.96
N LEU A 35 -8.80 -2.84 5.71
CA LEU A 35 -7.75 -3.70 5.15
C LEU A 35 -6.40 -3.47 5.83
N TYR A 36 -6.05 -2.21 6.07
CA TYR A 36 -4.83 -1.80 6.74
C TYR A 36 -4.73 -2.43 8.14
N GLY A 37 -5.79 -2.31 8.95
CA GLY A 37 -5.84 -2.90 10.29
C GLY A 37 -5.62 -4.41 10.28
N ARG A 38 -6.17 -5.12 9.29
CA ARG A 38 -6.06 -6.59 9.19
C ARG A 38 -4.75 -7.09 8.61
N ARG A 39 -4.12 -6.35 7.70
CA ARG A 39 -3.00 -6.86 6.89
C ARG A 39 -1.69 -6.10 7.07
N CYS A 40 -1.73 -4.84 7.49
CA CYS A 40 -0.59 -3.94 7.47
C CYS A 40 -0.16 -3.51 8.89
N ALA A 41 -1.11 -3.26 9.79
CA ALA A 41 -0.87 -2.72 11.12
C ALA A 41 0.04 -3.59 12.00
N VAL A 42 0.05 -4.92 11.77
CA VAL A 42 0.95 -5.85 12.47
C VAL A 42 2.44 -5.54 12.26
N CYS A 43 2.78 -4.88 11.15
CA CYS A 43 4.15 -4.48 10.85
C CYS A 43 4.34 -2.96 10.86
N HIS A 44 3.36 -2.21 10.34
CA HIS A 44 3.44 -0.74 10.18
C HIS A 44 2.82 0.05 11.33
N GLY A 45 2.26 -0.63 12.34
CA GLY A 45 1.62 -0.02 13.49
C GLY A 45 0.19 0.41 13.20
N PRO A 46 -0.70 0.47 14.21
CA PRO A 46 -2.10 0.84 14.03
C PRO A 46 -2.29 2.24 13.44
N THR A 47 -1.38 3.19 13.69
CA THR A 47 -1.46 4.56 13.13
C THR A 47 -0.44 4.83 12.03
N GLY A 48 0.36 3.83 11.66
CA GLY A 48 1.39 3.96 10.63
C GLY A 48 2.73 4.46 11.16
N LEU A 49 2.99 4.43 12.48
CA LEU A 49 4.27 4.87 13.05
C LEU A 49 5.36 3.80 13.01
N GLY A 50 5.10 2.67 12.37
CA GLY A 50 6.07 1.63 12.08
C GLY A 50 6.12 0.53 13.16
N LEU A 51 7.16 -0.29 13.07
CA LEU A 51 7.27 -1.52 13.85
C LEU A 51 7.31 -1.29 15.38
N GLU A 52 7.89 -0.18 15.83
CA GLU A 52 7.93 0.11 17.28
C GLU A 52 6.53 0.37 17.84
N GLU A 53 5.67 1.05 17.08
CA GLU A 53 4.27 1.20 17.46
C GLU A 53 3.53 -0.14 17.39
N ALA A 54 3.75 -0.93 16.33
CA ALA A 54 3.13 -2.24 16.16
C ALA A 54 3.41 -3.17 17.35
N ARG A 55 4.62 -3.13 17.90
CA ARG A 55 5.00 -3.92 19.08
C ARG A 55 4.17 -3.58 20.31
N LEU A 56 3.66 -2.35 20.45
CA LEU A 56 2.89 -1.95 21.61
C LEU A 56 1.55 -2.68 21.71
N ALA A 57 1.04 -3.23 20.60
CA ALA A 57 -0.15 -4.08 20.57
C ALA A 57 0.05 -5.42 21.29
N PHE A 58 1.30 -5.83 21.54
CA PHE A 58 1.62 -7.04 22.30
C PHE A 58 1.89 -6.71 23.78
N PRO A 59 1.58 -7.64 24.70
CA PRO A 59 2.03 -7.54 26.10
C PRO A 59 3.54 -7.30 26.15
N GLU A 60 4.03 -6.57 27.15
CA GLU A 60 5.44 -6.19 27.26
C GLU A 60 6.40 -7.38 27.10
N SER A 61 6.07 -8.51 27.73
CA SER A 61 6.81 -9.78 27.65
C SER A 61 6.90 -10.39 26.25
N HIS A 62 6.06 -9.95 25.31
CA HIS A 62 5.96 -10.45 23.94
C HIS A 62 6.36 -9.40 22.89
N ARG A 63 6.89 -8.23 23.29
CA ARG A 63 7.34 -7.20 22.33
C ARG A 63 8.71 -7.50 21.71
N ARG A 64 9.49 -8.33 22.40
CA ARG A 64 10.82 -8.82 21.98
C ARG A 64 10.81 -10.34 21.82
N CYS A 65 9.85 -10.85 21.05
CA CYS A 65 9.68 -12.29 20.86
C CYS A 65 10.95 -12.96 20.31
N THR A 66 11.52 -13.86 21.11
CA THR A 66 12.49 -14.89 20.68
C THR A 66 11.81 -16.24 20.48
N GLN A 67 10.48 -16.26 20.49
CA GLN A 67 9.64 -17.44 20.28
C GLN A 67 8.45 -17.07 19.41
N CYS A 68 8.23 -17.80 18.31
CA CYS A 68 7.04 -17.64 17.48
C CYS A 68 5.91 -18.50 18.04
N HIS A 69 4.77 -17.88 18.38
CA HIS A 69 3.55 -18.57 18.73
C HIS A 69 2.75 -18.88 17.46
N LYS A 70 2.47 -20.17 17.22
CA LYS A 70 1.52 -20.64 16.20
C LYS A 70 0.46 -21.48 16.90
N SER A 71 -0.75 -21.56 16.33
CA SER A 71 -1.73 -22.56 16.77
C SER A 71 -1.11 -23.97 16.71
N GLY A 72 -0.91 -24.59 17.88
CA GLY A 72 -0.27 -25.90 18.01
C GLY A 72 1.16 -25.90 18.59
N GLY A 73 1.71 -24.77 19.04
CA GLY A 73 2.94 -24.75 19.86
C GLY A 73 3.80 -23.48 19.71
N TYR A 74 4.92 -23.45 20.44
CA TYR A 74 5.95 -22.41 20.31
C TYR A 74 7.21 -22.98 19.63
N LYS A 75 7.80 -22.24 18.69
CA LYS A 75 9.16 -22.50 18.20
C LYS A 75 10.11 -21.51 18.88
N ARG A 76 11.10 -22.04 19.61
CA ARG A 76 12.21 -21.23 20.14
C ARG A 76 13.14 -20.87 18.98
N LEU A 77 13.43 -19.58 18.83
CA LEU A 77 14.37 -19.10 17.83
C LEU A 77 15.79 -19.32 18.37
N THR A 78 16.62 -20.07 17.65
CA THR A 78 18.04 -20.28 17.97
C THR A 78 18.89 -19.18 17.34
N TYR A 79 19.94 -18.73 18.03
CA TYR A 79 20.80 -17.61 17.61
C TYR A 79 21.99 -18.06 16.74
N PRO A 80 22.43 -17.26 15.74
CA PRO A 80 21.75 -16.07 15.23
C PRO A 80 20.40 -16.49 14.66
N ILE A 81 19.37 -15.71 14.95
CA ILE A 81 18.05 -15.96 14.41
C ILE A 81 18.22 -15.82 12.90
N ASN A 82 18.28 -16.94 12.18
CA ASN A 82 18.20 -16.99 10.72
C ASN A 82 16.75 -16.72 10.32
N ASP A 83 16.33 -15.52 10.67
CA ASP A 83 15.64 -14.50 9.90
C ASP A 83 14.29 -14.89 9.24
N ARG A 84 13.97 -16.18 9.00
CA ARG A 84 12.68 -16.72 8.50
C ARG A 84 11.48 -16.59 9.46
N HIS A 85 11.53 -15.61 10.36
CA HIS A 85 10.59 -15.36 11.44
C HIS A 85 10.14 -13.90 11.43
N MET A 86 9.08 -13.53 10.69
CA MET A 86 8.44 -12.19 10.68
C MET A 86 9.36 -10.96 10.41
N PHE A 87 10.68 -11.12 10.43
CA PHE A 87 11.71 -10.08 10.40
C PHE A 87 12.65 -10.24 9.19
N ASP A 88 12.67 -11.40 8.52
CA ASP A 88 13.28 -11.62 7.18
C ASP A 88 12.74 -10.67 6.12
N VAL A 89 11.50 -10.24 6.30
CA VAL A 89 10.83 -9.28 5.42
C VAL A 89 11.38 -7.86 5.63
N GLY A 90 12.36 -7.68 6.52
CA GLY A 90 12.97 -6.42 6.88
C GLY A 90 12.17 -5.65 7.93
N ARG A 91 12.77 -4.55 8.40
CA ARG A 91 12.10 -3.62 9.32
C ARG A 91 11.09 -2.79 8.54
N ALA A 92 9.80 -2.97 8.82
CA ALA A 92 8.76 -2.15 8.25
C ALA A 92 8.92 -0.67 8.67
N PRO A 93 9.05 0.27 7.72
CA PRO A 93 9.17 1.69 8.02
C PRO A 93 7.83 2.28 8.49
N PRO A 94 7.86 3.46 9.13
CA PRO A 94 6.65 4.27 9.31
C PRO A 94 6.05 4.65 7.95
N LEU A 95 4.72 4.66 7.88
CA LEU A 95 3.92 5.12 6.74
C LEU A 95 3.31 6.51 6.99
N ARG A 96 3.51 7.07 8.19
CA ARG A 96 3.11 8.42 8.59
C ARG A 96 4.28 9.16 9.23
N GLY A 97 4.29 10.49 9.07
CA GLY A 97 5.28 11.38 9.67
C GLY A 97 6.39 11.82 8.69
N PRO A 98 7.41 12.54 9.18
CA PRO A 98 8.49 13.05 8.33
C PRO A 98 9.20 11.93 7.56
N GLY A 99 9.40 12.11 6.25
CA GLY A 99 10.07 11.11 5.40
C GLY A 99 9.19 9.93 4.95
N ALA A 100 7.98 9.78 5.51
CA ALA A 100 7.12 8.66 5.16
C ALA A 100 6.62 8.76 3.72
N LEU A 101 6.71 7.64 2.99
CA LEU A 101 6.23 7.51 1.60
C LEU A 101 6.87 8.50 0.60
N GLU A 102 7.97 9.19 0.95
CA GLU A 102 8.57 10.19 0.04
C GLU A 102 9.02 9.58 -1.29
N ALA A 103 9.58 8.37 -1.26
CA ALA A 103 9.98 7.63 -2.47
C ALA A 103 8.77 7.13 -3.30
N LEU A 104 7.58 7.13 -2.73
CA LEU A 104 6.32 6.69 -3.36
C LEU A 104 5.30 7.83 -3.37
N ARG A 105 5.76 9.06 -3.64
CA ARG A 105 4.92 10.26 -3.62
C ARG A 105 3.80 10.23 -4.67
N ASP A 106 4.07 9.63 -5.83
CA ASP A 106 3.06 9.42 -6.87
C ASP A 106 2.02 8.36 -6.43
N PRO A 107 0.72 8.69 -6.37
CA PRO A 107 -0.32 7.74 -5.97
C PRO A 107 -0.38 6.49 -6.86
N ALA A 108 -0.10 6.62 -8.16
CA ALA A 108 -0.11 5.47 -9.07
C ALA A 108 1.06 4.52 -8.78
N ALA A 109 2.26 5.06 -8.54
CA ALA A 109 3.41 4.28 -8.09
C ALA A 109 3.18 3.63 -6.72
N LEU A 110 2.57 4.35 -5.76
CA LEU A 110 2.22 3.79 -4.45
C LEU A 110 1.28 2.59 -4.59
N ARG A 111 0.22 2.73 -5.38
CA ARG A 111 -0.72 1.64 -5.65
C ARG A 111 -0.04 0.44 -6.29
N ALA A 112 0.75 0.67 -7.33
CA ALA A 112 1.46 -0.40 -8.04
C ALA A 112 2.43 -1.13 -7.11
N TYR A 113 3.14 -0.38 -6.25
CA TYR A 113 4.02 -0.95 -5.24
C TYR A 113 3.26 -1.80 -4.23
N ILE A 114 2.15 -1.29 -3.69
CA ILE A 114 1.30 -2.03 -2.74
C ILE A 114 0.84 -3.35 -3.36
N GLN A 115 0.31 -3.32 -4.58
CA GLN A 115 -0.21 -4.52 -5.23
C GLN A 115 0.89 -5.56 -5.51
N ALA A 116 2.07 -5.12 -5.95
CA ALA A 116 3.14 -6.02 -6.36
C ALA A 116 3.93 -6.58 -5.17
N ALA A 117 4.21 -5.75 -4.16
CA ALA A 117 5.17 -6.08 -3.10
C ALA A 117 4.52 -6.35 -1.74
N MET A 118 3.29 -5.88 -1.51
CA MET A 118 2.62 -5.98 -0.22
C MET A 118 1.44 -6.98 -0.23
N PRO A 119 1.12 -7.57 0.94
CA PRO A 119 1.94 -7.58 2.14
C PRO A 119 3.22 -8.41 1.92
N ARG A 120 4.33 -8.03 2.55
CA ARG A 120 5.64 -8.61 2.22
C ARG A 120 5.80 -10.11 2.48
N HIS A 121 4.98 -10.65 3.37
CA HIS A 121 4.92 -12.09 3.64
C HIS A 121 4.12 -12.87 2.58
N ALA A 122 3.35 -12.18 1.73
CA ALA A 122 2.57 -12.75 0.63
C ALA A 122 2.37 -11.74 -0.52
N PRO A 123 3.44 -11.36 -1.25
CA PRO A 123 3.34 -10.40 -2.35
C PRO A 123 2.38 -10.87 -3.46
N GLY A 124 1.68 -9.94 -4.10
CA GLY A 124 0.76 -10.24 -5.21
C GLY A 124 -0.59 -10.82 -4.78
N THR A 125 -0.88 -10.92 -3.48
CA THR A 125 -2.17 -11.43 -2.97
C THR A 125 -3.28 -10.38 -2.91
N LEU A 126 -2.93 -9.09 -3.04
CA LEU A 126 -3.90 -8.01 -3.10
C LEU A 126 -4.51 -7.90 -4.50
N SER A 127 -5.82 -7.84 -4.58
CA SER A 127 -6.52 -7.42 -5.81
C SER A 127 -6.21 -5.95 -6.12
N ALA A 128 -6.42 -5.54 -7.37
CA ALA A 128 -6.27 -4.14 -7.77
C ALA A 128 -7.14 -3.19 -6.93
N ALA A 129 -8.40 -3.57 -6.68
CA ALA A 129 -9.33 -2.77 -5.88
C ALA A 129 -8.91 -2.65 -4.40
N GLU A 130 -8.34 -3.70 -3.81
CA GLU A 130 -7.78 -3.64 -2.45
C GLU A 130 -6.54 -2.74 -2.40
N ALA A 131 -5.67 -2.81 -3.41
CA ALA A 131 -4.50 -1.95 -3.51
C ALA A 131 -4.89 -0.47 -3.69
N ASP A 132 -5.91 -0.18 -4.50
CA ASP A 132 -6.50 1.16 -4.67
C ASP A 132 -7.06 1.71 -3.34
N ALA A 133 -7.81 0.89 -2.60
CA ALA A 133 -8.37 1.29 -1.31
C ALA A 133 -7.28 1.56 -0.27
N LEU A 134 -6.25 0.70 -0.20
CA LEU A 134 -5.10 0.89 0.68
C LEU A 134 -4.30 2.15 0.32
N ALA A 135 -4.02 2.39 -0.97
CA ALA A 135 -3.35 3.60 -1.40
C ALA A 135 -4.15 4.85 -1.00
N THR A 136 -5.46 4.86 -1.24
CA THR A 136 -6.35 5.96 -0.84
C THR A 136 -6.27 6.24 0.67
N PHE A 137 -6.28 5.20 1.50
CA PHE A 137 -6.13 5.35 2.95
C PHE A 137 -4.76 5.92 3.34
N LEU A 138 -3.66 5.39 2.76
CA LEU A 138 -2.30 5.86 3.07
C LEU A 138 -2.04 7.30 2.61
N GLU A 139 -2.64 7.75 1.51
CA GLU A 139 -2.62 9.16 1.11
C GLU A 139 -3.22 10.05 2.22
N GLY A 140 -4.30 9.59 2.86
CA GLY A 140 -4.92 10.28 4.00
C GLY A 140 -4.08 10.31 5.29
N LEU A 141 -3.00 9.53 5.36
CA LEU A 141 -2.05 9.55 6.48
C LEU A 141 -0.87 10.49 6.25
N ARG A 142 -0.72 11.06 5.05
CA ARG A 142 0.33 12.03 4.75
C ARG A 142 0.09 13.31 5.57
N PRO A 143 1.18 13.98 6.02
CA PRO A 143 1.08 15.22 6.78
C PRO A 143 0.48 16.38 5.98
#